data_AF-A0A947HRW0-F1
#
_entry.id   AF-A0A947HRW0-F1
#
_cell.length_a   1.000
_cell.length_b   1.000
_cell.length_c   1.000
_cell.angle_alpha   90.00
_cell.angle_beta   90.00
_cell.angle_gamma   90.00
#
_symmetry.space_group_name_H-M   'P 1'
#
loop_
_entity.id
_entity.type
_entity.pdbx_description
1 polymer ?
#
loop_
_entity_poly.entity_id
_entity_poly.type
_entity_poly.pdbx_seq_one_letter_code
_entity_poly.pdbx_strand_id
1 'polypeptide(L)' 'SRSKLPDIFAATTALAMIREEATTMAIGLQDLELPALVTLEILDAAWANLIPMHKKWDLITAVKHFHERH' A
#
# COMPACT_ATOMS: atom_id res chain seq x y z
N SER A 1 18.04 20.20 23.06
CA SER A 1 17.07 19.31 22.41
C SER A 1 17.34 19.34 20.91
N ARG A 2 17.75 18.22 20.29
CA ARG A 2 17.91 18.14 18.83
C ARG A 2 16.52 18.24 18.20
N SER A 3 16.37 19.06 17.17
CA SER A 3 15.09 19.17 16.43
C SER A 3 14.73 17.82 15.84
N LYS A 4 13.51 17.32 16.14
CA LYS A 4 12.95 16.07 15.59
C LYS A 4 12.38 16.24 14.18
N LEU A 5 12.34 17.47 13.66
CA LEU A 5 11.74 17.77 12.36
C LEU A 5 12.39 17.00 11.19
N PRO A 6 13.73 16.90 11.08
CA PRO A 6 14.35 16.13 10.01
C PRO A 6 13.94 14.65 10.01
N ASP A 7 13.84 14.04 11.20
CA ASP A 7 13.43 12.65 11.36
C ASP A 7 11.97 12.44 10.93
N ILE A 8 11.10 13.41 11.21
CA ILE A 8 9.71 13.40 10.75
C ILE A 8 9.63 13.48 9.23
N PHE A 9 10.41 14.37 8.59
CA PHE A 9 10.43 14.47 7.13
C PHE A 9 10.96 13.18 6.47
N ALA A 10 12.03 12.59 7.01
CA ALA A 10 12.54 11.32 6.50
C ALA A 10 11.50 10.19 6.62
N ALA A 11 10.79 10.12 7.76
CA ALA A 11 9.74 9.14 7.98
C ALA A 11 8.55 9.33 7.02
N THR A 12 8.10 10.57 6.79
CA THR A 12 6.98 10.83 5.87
C THR A 12 7.34 10.54 4.41
N THR A 13 8.57 10.82 3.99
CA THR A 13 9.07 10.42 2.66
C THR A 13 9.10 8.91 2.51
N ALA A 14 9.63 8.17 3.49
CA ALA A 14 9.64 6.71 3.46
C ALA A 14 8.23 6.12 3.37
N LEU A 15 7.27 6.67 4.13
CA LEU A 15 5.87 6.25 4.06
C LEU A 15 5.23 6.53 2.69
N ALA A 16 5.58 7.66 2.06
CA ALA A 16 5.09 7.99 0.72
C ALA A 16 5.60 7.00 -0.34
N MET A 17 6.88 6.61 -0.27
CA MET A 17 7.48 5.62 -1.16
C MET A 17 6.83 4.24 -0.99
N ILE A 18 6.66 3.79 0.25
CA ILE A 18 5.98 2.51 0.54
C ILE A 18 4.56 2.50 -0.04
N ARG A 19 3.82 3.60 0.10
CA ARG A 19 2.47 3.72 -0.47
C ARG A 19 2.49 3.61 -2.00
N GLU A 20 3.44 4.25 -2.67
CA GLU A 20 3.59 4.18 -4.11
C GLU A 20 3.88 2.75 -4.58
N GLU A 21 4.86 2.08 -3.97
CA GLU A 21 5.19 0.69 -4.27
C GLU A 21 4.01 -0.26 -4.05
N ALA A 22 3.30 -0.12 -2.92
CA ALA A 22 2.11 -0.91 -2.64
C ALA A 22 1.00 -0.68 -3.67
N THR A 23 0.85 0.55 -4.15
CA THR A 23 -0.14 0.91 -5.18
C THR A 23 0.22 0.27 -6.52
N THR A 24 1.48 0.39 -6.94
CA THR A 24 1.98 -0.25 -8.17
C THR A 24 1.80 -1.77 -8.13
N MET A 25 2.11 -2.40 -7.00
CA MET A 25 1.90 -3.84 -6.84
C MET A 25 0.41 -4.20 -6.89
N ALA A 26 -0.45 -3.46 -6.19
CA ALA A 26 -1.89 -3.70 -6.20
C ALA A 26 -2.50 -3.55 -7.60
N ILE A 27 -2.01 -2.59 -8.41
CA ILE A 27 -2.40 -2.43 -9.82
C ILE A 27 -1.93 -3.63 -10.64
N GLY A 28 -0.66 -4.02 -10.54
CA GLY A 28 -0.12 -5.15 -11.30
C GLY A 28 -0.78 -6.50 -10.95
N LEU A 29 -1.28 -6.65 -9.71
CA LEU A 29 -2.02 -7.83 -9.30
C LEU A 29 -3.47 -7.88 -9.84
N GLN A 30 -3.99 -6.78 -10.41
CA GLN A 30 -5.35 -6.77 -10.98
C GLN A 30 -5.49 -7.70 -12.17
N ASP A 31 -4.47 -7.76 -13.04
CA ASP A 31 -4.46 -8.58 -14.26
C ASP A 31 -4.59 -10.08 -13.95
N LEU A 32 -4.32 -10.48 -12.72
CA LEU A 32 -4.43 -11.86 -12.25
C LEU A 32 -5.83 -12.22 -11.73
N GLU A 33 -6.76 -11.25 -11.69
CA GLU A 33 -8.15 -11.39 -11.22
C GLU A 33 -8.29 -12.11 -9.87
N LEU A 34 -7.30 -11.92 -8.99
CA LEU A 34 -7.25 -12.64 -7.72
C LEU A 34 -8.40 -12.22 -6.79
N PRO A 35 -8.87 -13.15 -5.93
CA PRO A 35 -9.73 -12.79 -4.81
C PRO A 35 -9.06 -11.69 -3.97
N ALA A 36 -9.85 -10.70 -3.54
CA ALA A 36 -9.30 -9.54 -2.80
C ALA A 36 -8.53 -9.94 -1.53
N LEU A 37 -8.94 -11.03 -0.88
CA LEU A 37 -8.24 -11.60 0.27
C LEU A 37 -6.83 -12.09 -0.09
N VAL A 38 -6.66 -12.73 -1.25
CA VAL A 38 -5.35 -13.20 -1.72
C VAL A 38 -4.43 -12.01 -2.03
N THR A 39 -4.96 -10.96 -2.67
CA THR A 39 -4.21 -9.71 -2.87
C THR A 39 -3.79 -9.10 -1.52
N LEU A 40 -4.67 -9.13 -0.52
CA LEU A 40 -4.36 -8.64 0.83
C LEU A 40 -3.23 -9.42 1.47
N GLU A 41 -3.23 -10.75 1.39
CA GLU A 41 -2.18 -11.61 1.93
C GLU A 41 -0.82 -11.38 1.23
N ILE A 42 -0.82 -11.17 -0.09
CA ILE A 42 0.40 -10.83 -0.84
C ILE A 42 0.97 -9.49 -0.39
N LEU A 43 0.13 -8.45 -0.31
CA LEU A 43 0.55 -7.14 0.22
C LEU A 43 0.95 -7.24 1.69
N ASP A 44 0.35 -8.15 2.45
CA ASP A 44 0.71 -8.35 3.86
C ASP A 44 2.10 -8.94 4.03
N ALA A 45 2.39 -9.99 3.24
CA ALA A 45 3.71 -10.62 3.20
C ALA A 45 4.82 -9.66 2.74
N ALA A 46 4.53 -8.79 1.77
CA ALA A 46 5.52 -7.83 1.23
C ALA A 46 5.86 -6.69 2.22
N TRP A 47 4.90 -6.25 3.03
CA TRP A 47 5.07 -5.14 4.00
C TRP A 47 4.56 -5.51 5.38
N ALA A 48 5.03 -6.63 5.92
CA ALA A 48 4.63 -7.11 7.24
C ALA A 48 4.91 -6.03 8.30
N ASN A 49 3.90 -5.66 9.09
CA ASN A 49 3.95 -4.66 10.17
C ASN A 49 4.33 -3.22 9.77
N LEU A 50 4.65 -2.94 8.51
CA LEU A 50 4.96 -1.58 8.02
C LEU A 50 3.68 -0.79 7.71
N ILE A 51 2.64 -1.46 7.26
CA ILE A 51 1.34 -0.87 6.94
C ILE A 51 0.26 -1.66 7.71
N PRO A 52 -0.65 -0.98 8.43
CA PRO A 52 -1.80 -1.66 9.03
C PRO A 52 -2.66 -2.36 7.98
N MET A 53 -3.12 -3.58 8.28
CA MET A 53 -3.89 -4.41 7.35
C MET A 53 -5.15 -3.72 6.79
N HIS A 54 -5.85 -2.91 7.60
CA HIS A 54 -7.00 -2.14 7.13
C HIS A 54 -6.64 -1.10 6.05
N LYS A 55 -5.43 -0.53 6.08
CA LYS A 55 -4.96 0.39 5.03
C LYS A 55 -4.59 -0.33 3.73
N LYS A 56 -4.11 -1.58 3.83
CA LYS A 56 -3.90 -2.44 2.66
C LYS A 56 -5.24 -2.78 2.01
N TRP A 57 -6.27 -3.05 2.81
CA TRP A 57 -7.63 -3.27 2.32
C TRP A 57 -8.23 -2.04 1.63
N ASP A 58 -8.08 -0.85 2.22
CA ASP A 58 -8.52 0.41 1.62
C ASP A 58 -7.87 0.60 0.23
N LEU A 59 -6.58 0.32 0.11
CA LEU A 59 -5.83 0.42 -1.15
C LEU A 59 -6.35 -0.56 -2.21
N ILE A 60 -6.53 -1.84 -1.86
CA ILE A 60 -7.05 -2.86 -2.80
C ILE A 60 -8.42 -2.45 -3.32
N THR A 61 -9.29 -1.99 -2.42
CA THR A 61 -10.65 -1.55 -2.76
C THR A 61 -10.62 -0.34 -3.69
N ALA A 62 -9.76 0.65 -3.40
CA ALA A 62 -9.59 1.82 -4.24
C ALA A 62 -9.08 1.47 -5.65
N VAL A 63 -8.10 0.56 -5.74
CA VAL A 63 -7.53 0.10 -7.00
C VAL A 63 -8.54 -0.71 -7.81
N LYS A 64 -9.28 -1.65 -7.20
CA LYS A 64 -10.37 -2.40 -7.88
C LYS A 64 -11.46 -1.48 -8.43
N HIS A 65 -11.95 -0.54 -7.63
CA HIS A 65 -12.97 0.42 -8.10
C HIS A 65 -12.44 1.45 -9.10
N PHE A 66 -11.13 1.64 -9.22
CA PHE A 66 -10.54 2.45 -10.28
C PHE A 66 -10.59 1.73 -11.62
N HIS A 67 -10.31 0.42 -11.62
CA HIS A 67 -10.39 -0.44 -12.79
C HIS A 67 -11.83 -0.60 -13.29
N GLU A 68 -12.80 -0.82 -12.41
CA GLU A 68 -14.23 -0.93 -12.79
C GLU A 68 -14.79 0.34 -13.46
N ARG A 69 -14.10 1.48 -13.36
CA ARG A 69 -14.51 2.77 -13.93
C ARG A 69 -13.90 3.09 -15.29
N HIS A 70 -12.94 2.30 -15.78
CA HIS A 70 -12.24 2.50 -17.05
C HIS A 70 -12.34 1.27 -17.94
#